data_AF-A0A1V6E0P2-F1
#
_entry.id   AF-A0A1V6E0P2-F1
#
_cell.length_a   1.000
_cell.length_b   1.000
_cell.length_c   1.000
_cell.angle_alpha   90.00
_cell.angle_beta   90.00
_cell.angle_gamma   90.00
#
_symmetry.space_group_name_H-M   'P 1'
#
loop_
_entity.id
_entity.type
_entity.pdbx_description
1 polymer ?
#
loop_
_entity_poly.entity_id
_entity_poly.type
_entity_poly.pdbx_seq_one_letter_code
_entity_poly.pdbx_strand_id
1 'polypeptide(L)'
;MKSTTILSTIATDTAAEFAAALSLWRACESLAETNLIDLSECYHGIDQLMHEVMRIAHLFEQWACTHVEFAELSDVWPYLLEDQFGTACLQLLPVEALDQFSEADCLRTALQLKLPLK
;
A
#
# COMPACT_ATOMS: atom_id res chain seq x y z
N MET A 1 -30.71 25.35 10.43
CA MET A 1 -30.16 24.12 11.04
C MET A 1 -28.78 23.90 10.46
N LYS A 2 -27.73 23.92 11.29
CA LYS A 2 -26.37 23.59 10.86
C LYS A 2 -26.26 22.07 10.88
N SER A 3 -26.18 21.43 9.70
CA SER A 3 -25.86 20.01 9.59
C SER A 3 -24.40 19.82 9.97
N THR A 4 -24.15 19.34 11.18
CA THR A 4 -22.84 18.85 11.59
C THR A 4 -22.64 17.50 10.92
N THR A 5 -21.91 17.49 9.80
CA THR A 5 -21.43 16.25 9.19
C THR A 5 -20.41 15.64 10.15
N ILE A 6 -20.81 14.57 10.84
CA ILE A 6 -19.87 13.73 11.58
C ILE A 6 -19.08 12.98 10.50
N LEU A 7 -17.84 13.42 10.24
CA LEU A 7 -16.86 12.62 9.51
C LEU A 7 -16.61 11.38 10.38
N SER A 8 -17.32 10.29 10.08
CA SER A 8 -16.93 8.98 10.60
C SER A 8 -15.56 8.68 10.02
N THR A 9 -14.51 8.76 10.83
CA THR A 9 -13.21 8.21 10.48
C THR A 9 -13.46 6.74 10.14
N ILE A 10 -13.32 6.36 8.87
CA ILE A 10 -13.41 4.96 8.48
C ILE A 10 -12.21 4.29 9.16
N ALA A 11 -12.48 3.38 10.08
CA ALA A 11 -11.42 2.67 10.79
C ALA A 11 -10.73 1.74 9.79
N THR A 12 -9.42 1.88 9.65
CA THR A 12 -8.61 1.00 8.82
C THR A 12 -8.53 -0.40 9.42
N ASP A 13 -8.42 -1.43 8.57
CA ASP A 13 -8.16 -2.79 9.04
C ASP A 13 -6.66 -2.97 9.28
N THR A 14 -6.25 -3.12 10.54
CA THR A 14 -4.84 -3.29 10.91
C THR A 14 -4.21 -4.56 10.33
N ALA A 15 -5.01 -5.61 10.06
CA ALA A 15 -4.52 -6.80 9.39
C ALA A 15 -4.24 -6.52 7.91
N ALA A 16 -5.07 -5.70 7.25
CA ALA A 16 -4.87 -5.28 5.89
C ALA A 16 -3.64 -4.37 5.75
N GLU A 17 -3.48 -3.39 6.64
CA GLU A 17 -2.28 -2.53 6.67
C GLU A 17 -1.00 -3.36 6.84
N PHE A 18 -1.00 -4.29 7.81
CA PHE A 18 0.15 -5.16 8.05
C PHE A 18 0.45 -6.06 6.85
N ALA A 19 -0.58 -6.66 6.24
CA ALA A 19 -0.44 -7.50 5.05
C ALA A 19 0.15 -6.73 3.86
N ALA A 20 -0.36 -5.51 3.59
CA ALA A 20 0.18 -4.63 2.56
C ALA A 20 1.64 -4.25 2.84
N ALA A 21 1.96 -3.85 4.07
CA ALA A 21 3.33 -3.51 4.46
C ALA A 21 4.28 -4.70 4.29
N LEU A 22 3.88 -5.89 4.74
CA LEU A 22 4.66 -7.12 4.61
C LEU A 22 4.87 -7.51 3.14
N SER A 23 3.84 -7.37 2.30
CA SER A 23 3.92 -7.60 0.87
C SER A 23 4.95 -6.68 0.21
N LEU A 24 4.87 -5.37 0.50
CA LEU A 24 5.79 -4.38 -0.06
C LEU A 24 7.23 -4.59 0.42
N TRP A 25 7.43 -4.83 1.72
CA TRP A 25 8.74 -5.15 2.28
C TRP A 25 9.39 -6.34 1.55
N ARG A 26 8.69 -7.47 1.44
CA ARG A 26 9.18 -8.68 0.75
C ARG A 26 9.50 -8.41 -0.72
N ALA A 27 8.67 -7.62 -1.39
CA ALA A 27 8.89 -7.24 -2.78
C ALA A 27 10.15 -6.36 -2.94
N CYS A 28 10.39 -5.43 -2.02
CA CYS A 28 11.61 -4.63 -1.98
C CYS A 28 12.85 -5.49 -1.76
N GLU A 29 12.84 -6.39 -0.77
CA GLU A 29 13.96 -7.31 -0.52
C GLU A 29 14.28 -8.16 -1.76
N SER A 30 13.26 -8.77 -2.36
CA SER A 30 13.44 -9.62 -3.54
C SER A 30 14.00 -8.85 -4.75
N LEU A 31 13.52 -7.62 -4.98
CA LEU A 31 14.00 -6.79 -6.08
C LEU A 31 15.43 -6.29 -5.82
N ALA A 32 15.74 -5.94 -4.58
CA ALA A 32 17.07 -5.48 -4.18
C ALA A 32 18.12 -6.59 -4.33
N GLU A 33 17.80 -7.81 -3.92
CA GLU A 33 18.66 -8.98 -4.14
C GLU A 33 18.89 -9.23 -5.63
N THR A 34 17.84 -9.12 -6.45
CA THR A 34 17.90 -9.38 -7.89
C THR A 34 18.74 -8.32 -8.63
N ASN A 35 18.60 -7.05 -8.26
CA ASN A 35 19.23 -5.92 -8.95
C ASN A 35 20.50 -5.41 -8.25
N LEU A 36 20.93 -6.06 -7.17
CA LEU A 36 22.07 -5.64 -6.34
C LEU A 36 21.93 -4.19 -5.81
N ILE A 37 20.73 -3.83 -5.38
CA ILE A 37 20.43 -2.50 -4.81
C ILE A 37 20.70 -2.55 -3.30
N ASP A 38 21.49 -1.59 -2.79
CA ASP A 38 21.65 -1.41 -1.35
C ASP A 38 20.51 -0.55 -0.80
N LEU A 39 19.46 -1.22 -0.29
CA LEU A 39 18.30 -0.56 0.32
C LEU A 39 18.69 0.33 1.51
N SER A 40 19.72 -0.04 2.27
CA SER A 40 20.17 0.77 3.40
C SER A 40 20.82 2.08 2.91
N GLU A 41 21.54 2.05 1.78
CA GLU A 41 22.09 3.26 1.18
C GLU A 41 20.97 4.16 0.63
N CYS A 42 19.99 3.59 -0.10
CA CYS A 42 18.88 4.35 -0.69
C CYS A 42 18.05 5.11 0.35
N TYR A 43 17.85 4.51 1.54
CA TYR A 43 16.97 5.07 2.57
C TYR A 43 17.73 5.62 3.78
N HIS A 44 19.07 5.70 3.75
CA HIS A 44 19.88 6.08 4.91
C HIS A 44 19.64 5.18 6.15
N GLY A 45 19.33 3.91 5.90
CA GLY A 45 19.04 2.90 6.91
C GLY A 45 17.72 2.16 6.66
N ILE A 46 17.66 0.89 7.09
CA ILE A 46 16.48 0.04 6.93
C ILE A 46 15.27 0.56 7.72
N ASP A 47 15.49 1.25 8.84
CA ASP A 47 14.40 1.83 9.64
C ASP A 47 13.60 2.87 8.84
N GLN A 48 14.28 3.69 8.04
CA GLN A 48 13.60 4.68 7.20
C GLN A 48 12.84 4.01 6.05
N LEU A 49 13.38 2.95 5.45
CA LEU A 49 12.64 2.13 4.49
C LEU A 49 11.36 1.57 5.12
N MET A 50 11.45 1.03 6.35
CA MET A 50 10.28 0.50 7.05
C MET A 50 9.23 1.59 7.33
N HIS A 51 9.65 2.81 7.66
CA HIS A 51 8.72 3.94 7.76
C HIS A 51 7.99 4.21 6.45
N GLU A 52 8.68 4.22 5.31
CA GLU A 52 8.03 4.44 4.01
C GLU A 52 7.09 3.29 3.65
N VAL A 53 7.48 2.04 3.90
CA VAL A 53 6.63 0.86 3.70
C VAL A 53 5.33 0.98 4.52
N MET A 54 5.43 1.29 5.80
CA MET A 54 4.26 1.45 6.68
C MET A 54 3.40 2.63 6.27
N ARG A 55 4.01 3.76 5.88
CA ARG A 55 3.29 4.95 5.40
C ARG A 55 2.46 4.62 4.16
N ILE A 56 3.03 3.90 3.19
CA ILE A 56 2.35 3.52 1.95
C ILE A 56 1.20 2.57 2.24
N ALA A 57 1.42 1.55 3.06
CA ALA A 57 0.37 0.59 3.43
C ALA A 57 -0.82 1.28 4.12
N HIS A 58 -0.53 2.17 5.07
CA HIS A 58 -1.55 2.96 5.76
C HIS A 58 -2.30 3.89 4.81
N LEU A 59 -1.59 4.62 3.95
CA LEU A 59 -2.19 5.53 2.97
C LEU A 59 -3.12 4.77 2.02
N PHE A 60 -2.68 3.62 1.52
CA PHE A 60 -3.49 2.81 0.62
C PHE A 60 -4.74 2.24 1.31
N GLU A 61 -4.62 1.74 2.54
CA GLU A 61 -5.77 1.22 3.28
C GLU A 61 -6.82 2.32 3.57
N GLN A 62 -6.37 3.51 3.97
CA GLN A 62 -7.26 4.67 4.14
C GLN A 62 -7.97 5.03 2.84
N TRP A 63 -7.23 5.04 1.73
CA TRP A 63 -7.79 5.30 0.41
C TRP A 63 -8.79 4.22 0.00
N ALA A 64 -8.46 2.94 0.23
CA ALA A 64 -9.29 1.79 -0.15
C ALA A 64 -10.62 1.77 0.62
N CYS A 65 -10.60 2.07 1.91
CA CYS A 65 -11.78 2.24 2.76
C CYS A 65 -12.84 3.18 2.14
N THR A 66 -12.38 4.20 1.41
CA THR A 66 -13.28 5.15 0.74
C THR A 66 -13.71 4.67 -0.64
N HIS A 67 -12.78 4.12 -1.44
CA HIS A 67 -12.97 3.93 -2.89
C HIS A 67 -13.24 2.50 -3.36
N VAL A 68 -12.88 1.48 -2.57
CA VAL A 68 -13.04 0.06 -2.95
C VAL A 68 -14.42 -0.43 -2.54
N GLU A 69 -15.07 -1.16 -3.45
CA GLU A 69 -16.33 -1.88 -3.18
C GLU A 69 -16.03 -3.28 -2.63
N PHE A 70 -15.77 -3.35 -1.33
CA PHE A 70 -15.37 -4.60 -0.66
C PHE A 70 -16.41 -5.72 -0.78
N ALA A 71 -17.69 -5.40 -1.01
CA ALA A 71 -18.74 -6.41 -1.17
C ALA A 71 -18.59 -7.23 -2.46
N GLU A 72 -17.89 -6.70 -3.47
CA GLU A 72 -17.66 -7.34 -4.77
C GLU A 72 -16.31 -8.08 -4.85
N LEU A 73 -15.54 -8.10 -3.74
CA LEU A 73 -14.28 -8.86 -3.68
C LEU A 73 -14.56 -10.36 -3.58
N SER A 74 -13.88 -11.14 -4.42
CA SER A 74 -13.87 -12.61 -4.34
C SER A 74 -12.97 -13.14 -3.24
N ASP A 75 -11.93 -12.37 -2.88
CA ASP A 75 -10.87 -12.77 -1.97
C ASP A 75 -10.95 -11.98 -0.65
N VAL A 76 -10.42 -12.58 0.41
CA VAL A 76 -10.31 -11.92 1.71
C VAL A 76 -9.27 -10.80 1.61
N TRP A 77 -9.69 -9.58 1.97
CA TRP A 77 -8.92 -8.35 1.72
C TRP A 77 -7.45 -8.40 2.17
N PRO A 78 -7.13 -8.72 3.45
CA PRO A 78 -5.73 -8.86 3.87
C PRO A 78 -4.92 -9.88 3.04
N TYR A 79 -5.50 -11.01 2.63
CA TYR A 79 -4.77 -12.03 1.88
C TYR A 79 -4.47 -11.58 0.45
N LEU A 80 -5.44 -10.90 -0.19
CA LEU A 80 -5.21 -10.28 -1.49
C LEU A 80 -4.05 -9.28 -1.43
N LEU A 81 -3.99 -8.48 -0.37
CA LEU A 81 -2.91 -7.52 -0.18
C LEU A 81 -1.56 -8.19 0.09
N GLU A 82 -1.51 -9.18 0.98
CA GLU A 82 -0.27 -9.89 1.28
C GLU A 82 0.36 -10.48 -0.01
N ASP A 83 -0.47 -11.07 -0.87
CA ASP A 83 -0.01 -11.76 -2.06
C ASP A 83 0.43 -10.83 -3.20
N GLN A 84 -0.22 -9.66 -3.37
CA GLN A 84 -0.10 -8.90 -4.62
C GLN A 84 0.30 -7.42 -4.44
N PHE A 85 0.10 -6.83 -3.26
CA PHE A 85 0.23 -5.38 -3.09
C PHE A 85 1.64 -4.86 -3.38
N GLY A 86 2.67 -5.50 -2.83
CA GLY A 86 4.05 -5.05 -2.97
C GLY A 86 4.51 -5.00 -4.43
N THR A 87 4.22 -6.06 -5.18
CA THR A 87 4.54 -6.12 -6.61
C THR A 87 3.76 -5.08 -7.40
N ALA A 88 2.48 -4.86 -7.10
CA ALA A 88 1.67 -3.84 -7.78
C ALA A 88 2.24 -2.42 -7.56
N CYS A 89 2.71 -2.09 -6.35
CA CYS A 89 3.37 -0.83 -6.06
C CYS A 89 4.68 -0.66 -6.84
N LEU A 90 5.55 -1.68 -6.84
CA LEU A 90 6.86 -1.61 -7.50
C LEU A 90 6.78 -1.62 -9.04
N GLN A 91 5.63 -1.95 -9.62
CA GLN A 91 5.39 -1.75 -11.06
C GLN A 91 5.14 -0.28 -11.43
N LEU A 92 4.77 0.56 -10.46
CA LEU A 92 4.48 1.98 -10.67
C LEU A 92 5.67 2.88 -10.36
N LEU A 93 6.46 2.47 -9.37
CA LEU A 93 7.52 3.27 -8.77
C LEU A 93 8.72 2.37 -8.46
N PRO A 94 9.95 2.78 -8.81
CA PRO A 94 11.13 2.00 -8.47
C PRO A 94 11.35 2.00 -6.96
N VAL A 95 12.06 0.99 -6.45
CA VAL A 95 12.26 0.77 -5.02
C VAL A 95 13.02 1.92 -4.35
N GLU A 96 13.77 2.73 -5.08
CA GLU A 96 14.52 3.88 -4.58
C GLU A 96 13.67 5.13 -4.39
N ALA A 97 12.41 5.12 -4.85
CA ALA A 97 11.55 6.29 -4.88
C ALA A 97 10.25 6.12 -4.06
N LEU A 98 10.18 5.18 -3.13
CA LEU A 98 8.96 4.91 -2.35
C LEU A 98 8.48 6.14 -1.55
N ASP A 99 9.40 7.02 -1.16
CA ASP A 99 9.10 8.31 -0.52
C ASP A 99 8.16 9.20 -1.35
N GLN A 100 8.13 9.00 -2.68
CA GLN A 100 7.29 9.76 -3.60
C GLN A 100 5.87 9.18 -3.77
N PHE A 101 5.58 7.99 -3.20
CA PHE A 101 4.28 7.35 -3.34
C PHE A 101 3.16 8.23 -2.75
N SER A 102 2.14 8.50 -3.55
CA SER A 102 1.07 9.46 -3.27
C SER A 102 -0.33 8.86 -3.36
N GLU A 103 -1.35 9.66 -3.04
CA GLU A 103 -2.76 9.25 -3.17
C GLU A 103 -3.15 8.90 -4.62
N ALA A 104 -2.55 9.58 -5.61
CA ALA A 104 -2.77 9.27 -7.03
C ALA A 104 -2.25 7.86 -7.39
N ASP A 105 -1.20 7.40 -6.72
CA ASP A 105 -0.65 6.06 -6.90
C ASP A 105 -1.53 5.00 -6.25
N CYS A 106 -2.34 5.35 -5.22
CA CYS A 106 -3.32 4.42 -4.66
C CYS A 106 -4.33 3.94 -5.71
N LEU A 107 -4.87 4.86 -6.51
CA LEU A 107 -5.75 4.51 -7.62
C LEU A 107 -5.05 3.60 -8.63
N ARG A 108 -3.80 3.92 -8.98
CA ARG A 108 -3.03 3.15 -9.97
C ARG A 108 -2.73 1.74 -9.45
N THR A 109 -2.38 1.60 -8.16
CA THR A 109 -2.19 0.31 -7.49
C THR A 109 -3.49 -0.48 -7.49
N ALA A 110 -4.62 0.15 -7.16
CA ALA A 110 -5.93 -0.51 -7.18
C ALA A 110 -6.30 -1.04 -8.58
N LEU A 111 -5.96 -0.30 -9.64
CA LEU A 111 -6.15 -0.77 -11.02
C LEU A 111 -5.25 -1.96 -11.37
N GLN A 112 -4.00 -1.99 -10.90
CA GLN A 112 -3.10 -3.15 -11.08
C GLN A 112 -3.62 -4.39 -10.35
N LEU A 113 -4.15 -4.20 -9.14
CA LEU A 113 -4.81 -5.23 -8.34
C LEU A 113 -6.21 -5.60 -8.85
N LYS A 114 -6.71 -4.89 -9.88
CA LYS A 114 -8.04 -5.08 -10.47
C LYS A 114 -9.17 -4.99 -9.44
N LEU A 115 -9.03 -4.09 -8.47
CA LEU A 115 -10.02 -3.93 -7.41
C LEU A 115 -11.33 -3.34 -7.98
N PRO A 116 -12.48 -3.79 -7.48
CA PRO A 116 -13.75 -3.15 -7.76
C PRO A 116 -13.78 -1.77 -7.08
N LEU A 117 -14.05 -0.72 -7.85
CA LEU A 117 -14.12 0.67 -7.38
C LEU A 117 -15.58 1.15 -7.40
N LYS A 118 -15.93 2.02 -6.44
CA LYS A 118 -17.25 2.66 -6.32
C LYS A 118 -17.50 3.75 -7.37
#